data_AF-A0A5J4KRZ6-F1
#
_entry.id   AF-A0A5J4KRZ6-F1
#
_cell.length_a   1.000
_cell.length_b   1.000
_cell.length_c   1.000
_cell.angle_alpha   90.00
_cell.angle_beta   90.00
_cell.angle_gamma   90.00
#
_symmetry.space_group_name_H-M   'P 1'
#
loop_
_entity.id
_entity.type
_entity.pdbx_description
1 polymer ?
#
loop_
_entity_poly.entity_id
_entity_poly.type
_entity_poly.pdbx_seq_one_letter_code
_entity_poly.pdbx_strand_id
1 'polypeptide(L)'
;MQLIYLLEASLQMWWVCVFAALQLLVDIFIAQRKPATLSHTYTMTRLEDGELVQRLQLLMQRLSTSVTGIYILAKPGARIAPNAFVIGWGRTRSICIAHTMLERFSPDEIEVILAHELAHYVHADAWKYVFARTGVRMMVYSLLALLLGDLTDIPVYLFDGVSDSATMPFLLSFFVLSWLLTGIIMNRYSRLTEYRADEFALRQTGKHLAFKSTMVKLANINEILAHKDGYSSHPSIMSRIQHAEEFATRSI
;
A
#
# COMPACT_ATOMS: atom_id res chain seq x y z
N MET A 1 -16.92 28.06 -31.95
CA MET A 1 -17.96 27.07 -31.53
C MET A 1 -17.37 25.83 -30.87
N GLN A 2 -16.41 25.11 -31.46
CA GLN A 2 -15.84 23.89 -30.84
C GLN A 2 -15.17 24.13 -29.48
N LEU A 3 -14.49 25.27 -29.29
CA LEU A 3 -13.85 25.61 -28.00
C LEU A 3 -14.87 25.85 -26.88
N ILE A 4 -16.04 26.41 -27.21
CA ILE A 4 -17.12 26.69 -26.26
C ILE A 4 -17.83 25.40 -25.87
N TYR A 5 -18.08 24.49 -26.82
CA TYR A 5 -18.59 23.14 -26.53
C TYR A 5 -17.62 22.30 -25.68
N LEU A 6 -16.30 22.40 -25.94
CA LEU A 6 -15.28 21.77 -25.10
C LEU A 6 -15.25 22.38 -23.70
N LEU A 7 -15.44 23.70 -23.58
CA LEU A 7 -15.55 24.38 -22.30
C LEU A 7 -16.83 24.01 -21.55
N GLU A 8 -17.99 23.92 -22.21
CA GLU A 8 -19.26 23.46 -21.61
C GLU A 8 -19.22 21.98 -21.21
N ALA A 9 -18.63 21.10 -22.03
CA ALA A 9 -18.40 19.70 -21.67
C ALA A 9 -17.39 19.56 -20.52
N SER A 10 -16.37 20.44 -20.44
CA SER A 10 -15.45 20.50 -19.30
C SER A 10 -16.13 21.01 -18.02
N LEU A 11 -17.15 21.87 -18.17
CA LEU A 11 -18.04 22.35 -17.11
C LEU A 11 -19.16 21.35 -16.77
N GLN A 12 -19.28 20.20 -17.46
CA GLN A 12 -20.14 19.09 -17.04
C GLN A 12 -19.41 18.09 -16.13
N MET A 13 -18.08 18.06 -16.16
CA MET A 13 -17.26 17.06 -15.44
C MET A 13 -16.48 17.63 -14.24
N TRP A 14 -16.68 18.91 -13.88
CA TRP A 14 -16.01 19.55 -12.73
C TRP A 14 -16.20 18.76 -11.42
N TRP A 15 -17.37 18.13 -11.24
CA TRP A 15 -17.68 17.36 -10.05
C TRP A 15 -16.79 16.11 -9.92
N VAL A 16 -16.31 15.53 -11.03
CA VAL A 16 -15.33 14.43 -11.01
C VAL A 16 -14.02 14.89 -10.40
N CYS A 17 -13.54 16.07 -10.81
CA CYS A 17 -12.32 16.66 -10.27
C CYS A 17 -12.47 16.98 -8.77
N VAL A 18 -13.59 17.58 -8.37
CA VAL A 18 -13.87 17.89 -6.96
C VAL A 18 -13.95 16.61 -6.11
N PHE A 19 -14.65 15.58 -6.58
CA PHE A 19 -14.83 14.34 -5.84
C PHE A 19 -13.52 13.54 -5.74
N ALA A 20 -12.74 13.47 -6.82
CA ALA A 20 -11.41 12.87 -6.80
C ALA A 20 -10.45 13.61 -5.86
N ALA A 21 -10.49 14.94 -5.85
CA ALA A 21 -9.70 15.76 -4.94
C ALA A 21 -10.12 15.54 -3.47
N LEU A 22 -11.41 15.50 -3.18
CA LEU A 22 -11.92 15.21 -1.83
C LEU A 22 -11.44 13.84 -1.33
N GLN A 23 -11.52 12.81 -2.17
CA GLN A 23 -11.05 11.48 -1.82
C GLN A 23 -9.54 11.39 -1.66
N LEU A 24 -8.78 12.12 -2.48
CA LEU A 24 -7.34 12.25 -2.30
C LEU A 24 -7.01 12.83 -0.92
N LEU A 25 -7.73 13.87 -0.49
CA LEU A 25 -7.56 14.45 0.84
C LEU A 25 -7.91 13.44 1.95
N VAL A 26 -8.98 12.66 1.77
CA VAL A 26 -9.35 11.59 2.71
C VAL A 26 -8.27 10.50 2.79
N ASP A 27 -7.74 10.05 1.65
CA ASP A 27 -6.68 9.02 1.60
C ASP A 27 -5.41 9.53 2.30
N ILE A 28 -5.01 10.78 2.07
CA ILE A 28 -3.86 11.41 2.74
C ILE A 28 -4.13 11.51 4.24
N PHE A 29 -5.32 11.95 4.65
CA PHE A 29 -5.69 12.08 6.05
C PHE A 29 -5.66 10.73 6.78
N ILE A 30 -6.20 9.67 6.18
CA ILE A 30 -6.13 8.31 6.74
C ILE A 30 -4.68 7.85 6.84
N ALA A 31 -3.86 8.08 5.82
CA ALA A 31 -2.45 7.69 5.83
C ALA A 31 -1.66 8.40 6.95
N GLN A 32 -1.98 9.65 7.27
CA GLN A 32 -1.33 10.41 8.35
C GLN A 32 -1.71 9.94 9.76
N ARG A 33 -2.82 9.22 9.94
CA ARG A 33 -3.24 8.74 11.27
C ARG A 33 -2.49 7.50 11.76
N LYS A 34 -1.90 6.70 10.87
CA LYS A 34 -1.23 5.44 11.22
C LYS A 34 -0.22 5.56 12.37
N PRO A 35 0.70 6.55 12.39
CA PRO A 35 1.67 6.68 13.49
C PRO A 35 1.02 6.92 14.85
N ALA A 36 -0.01 7.77 14.93
CA ALA A 36 -0.69 8.09 16.19
C ALA A 36 -1.46 6.89 16.77
N THR A 37 -2.09 6.09 15.90
CA THR A 37 -2.78 4.85 16.30
C THR A 37 -1.81 3.83 16.88
N LEU A 38 -0.60 3.73 16.32
CA LEU A 38 0.43 2.82 16.81
C LEU A 38 0.91 3.20 18.21
N SER A 39 1.22 4.47 18.45
CA SER A 39 1.71 4.92 19.77
C SER A 39 0.68 4.77 20.89
N HIS A 40 -0.62 4.71 20.57
CA HIS A 40 -1.68 4.45 21.56
C HIS A 40 -1.83 2.96 21.89
N THR A 41 -1.45 2.08 20.96
CA THR A 41 -1.70 0.63 21.06
C THR A 41 -0.46 -0.14 21.51
N TYR A 42 0.73 0.36 21.19
CA TYR A 42 2.00 -0.32 21.40
C TYR A 42 2.97 0.57 22.16
N THR A 43 3.75 -0.06 23.04
CA THR A 43 4.95 0.53 23.62
C THR A 43 6.05 0.51 22.57
N MET A 44 6.65 1.68 22.31
CA MET A 44 7.76 1.85 21.37
C MET A 44 9.04 2.11 22.15
N THR A 45 9.96 1.14 22.17
CA THR A 45 11.29 1.31 22.77
C THR A 45 12.33 1.44 21.68
N ARG A 46 13.32 2.33 21.83
CA ARG A 46 14.40 2.42 20.85
C ARG A 46 15.23 1.14 20.92
N LEU A 47 15.55 0.57 19.76
CA LEU A 47 16.42 -0.60 19.68
C LEU A 47 17.83 -0.19 20.14
N GLU A 48 18.40 -0.95 21.06
CA GLU A 48 19.75 -0.73 21.58
C GLU A 48 20.80 -0.99 20.50
N ASP A 49 21.95 -0.32 20.63
CA ASP A 49 23.06 -0.50 19.70
C ASP A 49 23.57 -1.96 19.74
N GLY A 50 23.81 -2.51 18.56
CA GLY A 50 24.24 -3.90 18.40
C GLY A 50 24.42 -4.27 16.93
N GLU A 51 24.71 -5.54 16.66
CA GLU A 51 24.98 -6.04 15.30
C GLU A 51 23.84 -5.69 14.32
N LEU A 52 22.58 -5.90 14.74
CA LEU A 52 21.42 -5.62 13.90
C LEU A 52 21.31 -4.13 13.55
N VAL A 53 21.50 -3.24 14.53
CA VAL A 53 21.47 -1.78 14.28
C VAL A 53 22.55 -1.37 13.30
N GLN A 54 23.78 -1.88 13.46
CA GLN A 54 24.90 -1.59 12.56
C GLN A 54 24.62 -2.08 11.13
N ARG A 55 24.12 -3.30 10.97
CA ARG A 55 23.72 -3.86 9.67
C ARG A 55 22.66 -2.99 8.99
N LEU A 56 21.65 -2.56 9.73
CA LEU A 56 20.57 -1.71 9.19
C LEU A 56 21.06 -0.31 8.85
N GLN A 57 21.99 0.25 9.64
CA GLN A 57 22.64 1.52 9.31
C GLN A 57 23.43 1.41 8.00
N LEU A 58 24.21 0.34 7.82
CA LEU A 58 24.95 0.08 6.57
C LEU A 58 24.01 -0.12 5.37
N LEU A 59 22.87 -0.80 5.57
CA LEU A 59 21.85 -0.92 4.54
C LEU A 59 21.29 0.46 4.17
N MET A 60 20.86 1.27 5.14
CA MET A 60 20.33 2.61 4.89
C MET A 60 21.35 3.53 4.20
N GLN A 61 22.63 3.45 4.57
CA GLN A 61 23.72 4.16 3.90
C GLN A 61 23.85 3.76 2.43
N ARG A 62 23.87 2.45 2.13
CA ARG A 62 23.89 1.95 0.74
C ARG A 62 22.69 2.46 -0.07
N LEU A 63 21.53 2.55 0.56
CA LEU A 63 20.30 3.03 -0.07
C LEU A 63 20.19 4.56 -0.14
N SER A 64 21.15 5.31 0.40
CA SER A 64 21.07 6.77 0.54
C SER A 64 19.78 7.23 1.24
N THR A 65 19.37 6.47 2.26
CA THR A 65 18.17 6.74 3.07
C THR A 65 18.54 6.97 4.53
N SER A 66 17.67 7.65 5.26
CA SER A 66 17.85 7.90 6.69
C SER A 66 16.52 7.76 7.42
N VAL A 67 16.58 7.23 8.64
CA VAL A 67 15.45 7.16 9.57
C VAL A 67 15.82 7.85 10.88
N THR A 68 14.84 8.41 11.58
CA THR A 68 15.01 9.02 12.90
C THR A 68 15.37 8.01 13.98
N GLY A 69 14.96 6.75 13.80
CA GLY A 69 15.31 5.68 14.72
C GLY A 69 14.75 4.32 14.31
N ILE A 70 15.25 3.30 14.99
CA ILE A 70 14.75 1.92 14.92
C ILE A 70 14.11 1.63 16.26
N TYR A 71 12.86 1.18 16.25
CA TYR A 71 12.05 0.98 17.44
C TYR A 71 11.53 -0.46 17.51
N ILE A 72 11.51 -1.02 18.71
CA ILE A 72 10.83 -2.27 19.03
C ILE A 72 9.39 -1.95 19.43
N LEU A 73 8.45 -2.68 18.83
CA LEU A 73 7.04 -2.65 19.20
C LEU A 73 6.69 -3.82 20.12
N ALA A 74 6.11 -3.49 21.27
CA ALA A 74 5.54 -4.46 22.20
C ALA A 74 4.13 -4.02 22.62
N LYS A 75 3.24 -4.99 22.90
CA LYS A 75 1.93 -4.71 23.48
C LYS A 75 1.92 -5.24 24.91
N PRO A 76 1.67 -4.41 25.93
CA PRO A 76 1.61 -4.87 27.30
C PRO A 76 0.57 -5.99 27.47
N GLY A 77 0.97 -7.10 28.09
CA GLY A 77 0.08 -8.23 28.39
C GLY A 77 -0.41 -9.04 27.18
N ALA A 78 0.14 -8.82 25.97
CA ALA A 78 -0.28 -9.56 24.79
C ALA A 78 0.87 -9.79 23.80
N ARG A 79 0.89 -10.99 23.21
CA ARG A 79 1.80 -11.30 22.11
C ARG A 79 1.25 -10.75 20.81
N ILE A 80 2.12 -10.19 19.96
CA ILE A 80 1.74 -9.56 18.69
C ILE A 80 2.31 -10.37 17.52
N ALA A 81 1.63 -10.33 16.37
CA ALA A 81 2.12 -10.97 15.17
C ALA A 81 3.50 -10.40 14.78
N PRO A 82 4.45 -11.25 14.37
CA PRO A 82 5.72 -10.81 13.80
C PRO A 82 5.47 -9.89 12.61
N ASN A 83 5.95 -8.65 12.71
CA ASN A 83 5.84 -7.66 11.66
C ASN A 83 6.99 -6.65 11.77
N ALA A 84 7.43 -6.11 10.64
CA ALA A 84 8.33 -4.99 10.58
C ALA A 84 7.87 -4.06 9.46
N PHE A 85 7.88 -2.77 9.72
CA PHE A 85 7.45 -1.76 8.76
C PHE A 85 8.08 -0.43 9.11
N VAL A 86 8.09 0.49 8.16
CA VAL A 86 8.53 1.86 8.39
C VAL A 86 7.28 2.75 8.52
N ILE A 87 7.39 3.79 9.34
CA ILE A 87 6.36 4.81 9.52
C ILE A 87 6.94 6.20 9.32
N GLY A 88 6.08 7.20 9.14
CA GLY A 88 6.48 8.60 9.00
C GLY A 88 6.74 9.01 7.55
N TRP A 89 7.05 10.29 7.37
CA TRP A 89 7.12 10.93 6.06
C TRP A 89 8.44 11.69 5.87
N GLY A 90 9.01 11.63 4.68
CA GLY A 90 10.25 12.34 4.36
C GLY A 90 11.38 12.02 5.34
N ARG A 91 11.78 13.01 6.14
CA ARG A 91 12.88 12.91 7.11
C ARG A 91 12.46 12.39 8.50
N THR A 92 11.18 12.29 8.80
CA THR A 92 10.67 11.83 10.12
C THR A 92 10.36 10.33 10.14
N ARG A 93 10.98 9.57 9.23
CA ARG A 93 10.70 8.14 9.07
C ARG A 93 11.35 7.34 10.19
N SER A 94 10.65 6.35 10.72
CA SER A 94 11.17 5.43 11.73
C SER A 94 10.92 3.99 11.32
N ILE A 95 11.87 3.10 11.60
CA ILE A 95 11.68 1.65 11.47
C ILE A 95 11.02 1.13 12.74
N CYS A 96 9.98 0.32 12.59
CA CYS A 96 9.28 -0.35 13.68
C CYS A 96 9.39 -1.86 13.49
N ILE A 97 9.88 -2.58 14.51
CA ILE A 97 10.07 -4.03 14.49
C ILE A 97 9.31 -4.62 15.67
N ALA A 98 8.37 -5.54 15.44
CA ALA A 98 7.72 -6.26 16.53
C ALA A 98 8.74 -7.07 17.34
N HIS A 99 8.62 -7.11 18.67
CA HIS A 99 9.50 -7.95 19.51
C HIS A 99 9.50 -9.42 19.07
N THR A 100 8.35 -9.94 18.61
CA THR A 100 8.22 -11.30 18.10
C THR A 100 8.97 -11.56 16.79
N MET A 101 9.35 -10.52 16.03
CA MET A 101 10.27 -10.67 14.90
C MET A 101 11.68 -10.99 15.39
N LEU A 102 12.15 -10.27 16.42
CA LEU A 102 13.48 -10.48 17.00
C LEU A 102 13.62 -11.87 17.64
N GLU A 103 12.52 -12.43 18.15
CA GLU A 103 12.49 -13.78 18.72
C GLU A 103 12.55 -14.91 17.68
N ARG A 104 12.02 -14.69 16.48
CA ARG A 104 11.69 -15.77 15.51
C ARG A 104 12.53 -15.72 14.22
N PHE A 105 13.09 -14.56 13.91
CA PHE A 105 13.82 -14.31 12.68
C PHE A 105 15.30 -14.03 12.98
N SER A 106 16.18 -14.55 12.13
CA SER A 106 17.61 -14.29 12.21
C SER A 106 17.93 -12.86 11.78
N PRO A 107 19.11 -12.31 12.14
CA PRO A 107 19.54 -11.00 11.67
C PRO A 107 19.54 -10.87 10.14
N ASP A 108 19.84 -11.95 9.41
CA ASP A 108 19.80 -11.98 7.95
C ASP A 108 18.37 -11.88 7.40
N GLU A 109 17.43 -12.58 8.02
CA GLU A 109 16.02 -12.53 7.64
C GLU A 109 15.42 -11.14 7.92
N ILE A 110 15.73 -10.55 9.08
CA ILE A 110 15.28 -9.20 9.43
C ILE A 110 15.85 -8.16 8.47
N GLU A 111 17.13 -8.28 8.08
CA GLU A 111 17.74 -7.38 7.10
C GLU A 111 17.04 -7.46 5.73
N VAL A 112 16.69 -8.66 5.26
CA VAL A 112 15.94 -8.84 4.01
C VAL A 112 14.55 -8.21 4.07
N ILE A 113 13.83 -8.40 5.17
CA ILE A 113 12.50 -7.80 5.37
C ILE A 113 12.61 -6.28 5.36
N LEU A 114 13.58 -5.72 6.06
CA LEU A 114 13.77 -4.28 6.10
C LEU A 114 14.27 -3.72 4.78
N ALA A 115 15.07 -4.46 4.01
CA ALA A 115 15.42 -4.07 2.64
C ALA A 115 14.19 -4.01 1.73
N HIS A 116 13.25 -4.95 1.87
CA HIS A 116 11.96 -4.92 1.17
C HIS A 116 11.13 -3.71 1.59
N GLU A 117 10.94 -3.49 2.89
CA GLU A 117 10.20 -2.33 3.41
C GLU A 117 10.83 -1.01 2.92
N LEU A 118 12.15 -0.88 2.98
CA LEU A 118 12.88 0.30 2.50
C LEU A 118 12.75 0.49 0.99
N ALA A 119 12.59 -0.58 0.20
CA ALA A 119 12.36 -0.47 -1.25
C ALA A 119 11.10 0.36 -1.55
N HIS A 120 10.01 0.17 -0.80
CA HIS A 120 8.79 0.97 -0.97
C HIS A 120 9.02 2.46 -0.74
N TYR A 121 9.96 2.82 0.15
CA TYR A 121 10.33 4.23 0.38
C TYR A 121 11.22 4.77 -0.72
N VAL A 122 12.23 4.02 -1.12
CA VAL A 122 13.15 4.39 -2.20
C VAL A 122 12.36 4.63 -3.49
N HIS A 123 11.39 3.76 -3.77
CA HIS A 123 10.53 3.88 -4.94
C HIS A 123 9.36 4.85 -4.75
N ALA A 124 9.14 5.41 -3.56
CA ALA A 124 7.99 6.25 -3.24
C ALA A 124 6.64 5.58 -3.58
N ASP A 125 6.53 4.27 -3.34
CA ASP A 125 5.37 3.46 -3.75
C ASP A 125 4.08 3.93 -3.09
N ALA A 126 4.13 4.40 -1.84
CA ALA A 126 2.96 4.98 -1.16
C ALA A 126 2.38 6.17 -1.93
N TRP A 127 3.22 7.10 -2.39
CA TRP A 127 2.77 8.26 -3.17
C TRP A 127 2.28 7.86 -4.56
N LYS A 128 3.04 7.01 -5.26
CA LYS A 128 2.64 6.49 -6.57
C LYS A 128 1.30 5.78 -6.49
N TYR A 129 1.07 5.01 -5.43
CA TYR A 129 -0.16 4.29 -5.19
C TYR A 129 -1.34 5.24 -4.92
N VAL A 130 -1.15 6.30 -4.12
CA VAL A 130 -2.16 7.35 -3.91
C VAL A 130 -2.53 8.04 -5.22
N PHE A 131 -1.56 8.52 -6.00
CA PHE A 131 -1.82 9.19 -7.28
C PHE A 131 -2.42 8.27 -8.33
N ALA A 132 -1.92 7.03 -8.45
CA ALA A 132 -2.47 6.02 -9.36
C ALA A 132 -3.93 5.71 -9.01
N ARG A 133 -4.23 5.53 -7.72
CA ARG A 133 -5.59 5.32 -7.25
C ARG A 133 -6.50 6.50 -7.58
N THR A 134 -6.06 7.74 -7.35
CA THR A 134 -6.83 8.93 -7.75
C THR A 134 -7.09 8.96 -9.25
N GLY A 135 -6.08 8.67 -10.09
CA GLY A 135 -6.24 8.61 -11.54
C GLY A 135 -7.22 7.52 -11.99
N VAL A 136 -7.13 6.31 -11.41
CA VAL A 136 -8.08 5.23 -11.68
C VAL A 136 -9.50 5.62 -11.27
N ARG A 137 -9.68 6.25 -10.11
CA ARG A 137 -11.00 6.73 -9.68
C ARG A 137 -11.55 7.79 -10.62
N MET A 138 -10.74 8.75 -11.07
CA MET A 138 -11.15 9.73 -12.08
C MET A 138 -11.60 9.05 -13.38
N MET A 139 -10.87 8.04 -13.85
CA MET A 139 -11.25 7.26 -15.02
C MET A 139 -12.59 6.52 -14.81
N VAL A 140 -12.75 5.86 -13.66
CA VAL A 140 -14.00 5.16 -13.31
C VAL A 140 -15.17 6.11 -13.21
N TYR A 141 -15.01 7.26 -12.54
CA TYR A 141 -16.06 8.28 -12.46
C TYR A 141 -16.39 8.87 -13.82
N SER A 142 -15.40 9.09 -14.67
CA SER A 142 -15.63 9.60 -16.03
C SER A 142 -16.38 8.58 -16.87
N LEU A 143 -15.99 7.30 -16.83
CA LEU A 143 -16.70 6.24 -17.55
C LEU A 143 -18.14 6.10 -17.07
N LEU A 144 -18.34 6.11 -15.75
CA LEU A 144 -19.67 6.02 -15.18
C LEU A 144 -20.53 7.26 -15.49
N ALA A 145 -19.92 8.46 -15.50
CA ALA A 145 -20.59 9.69 -15.92
C ALA A 145 -21.01 9.65 -17.39
N LEU A 146 -20.23 9.02 -18.28
CA LEU A 146 -20.61 8.82 -19.68
C LEU A 146 -21.76 7.82 -19.80
N LEU A 147 -21.68 6.70 -19.08
CA LEU A 147 -22.76 5.69 -19.03
C LEU A 147 -24.07 6.28 -18.49
N LEU A 148 -23.98 7.18 -17.50
CA LEU A 148 -25.13 7.91 -16.97
C LEU A 148 -25.46 9.17 -17.78
N GLY A 149 -24.56 9.62 -18.65
CA GLY A 149 -24.67 10.80 -19.51
C GLY A 149 -25.71 10.61 -20.59
N ASP A 150 -25.71 9.44 -21.21
CA ASP A 150 -26.79 8.95 -22.09
C ASP A 150 -28.10 8.68 -21.31
N LEU A 151 -27.99 8.62 -19.99
CA LEU A 151 -29.11 8.47 -19.06
C LEU A 151 -29.37 9.78 -18.30
N THR A 152 -28.94 10.95 -18.79
CA THR A 152 -29.12 12.24 -18.08
C THR A 152 -30.59 12.62 -17.87
N ASP A 153 -31.50 12.00 -18.60
CA ASP A 153 -32.94 12.06 -18.34
C ASP A 153 -33.36 11.15 -17.16
N ILE A 154 -32.61 10.10 -16.84
CA ILE A 154 -33.00 9.09 -15.85
C ILE A 154 -33.02 9.60 -14.41
N PRO A 155 -32.06 10.41 -13.90
CA PRO A 155 -32.19 10.97 -12.54
C PRO A 155 -33.38 11.92 -12.39
N VAL A 156 -33.77 12.61 -13.47
CA VAL A 156 -34.95 13.49 -13.51
C VAL A 156 -36.25 12.67 -13.63
N TYR A 157 -36.19 11.47 -14.21
CA TYR A 157 -37.34 10.56 -14.36
C TYR A 157 -37.48 9.51 -13.24
N LEU A 158 -36.41 9.20 -12.48
CA LEU A 158 -36.44 8.18 -11.42
C LEU A 158 -36.59 8.76 -10.02
N PHE A 159 -36.17 10.01 -9.78
CA PHE A 159 -36.11 10.58 -8.43
C PHE A 159 -36.58 12.04 -8.40
N ASP A 160 -37.35 12.42 -7.38
CA ASP A 160 -37.76 13.82 -7.11
C ASP A 160 -36.59 14.64 -6.50
N GLY A 161 -35.46 14.67 -7.20
CA GLY A 161 -34.25 15.40 -6.83
C GLY A 161 -33.51 14.85 -5.60
N VAL A 162 -32.70 15.71 -4.97
CA VAL A 162 -31.86 15.35 -3.81
C VAL A 162 -32.69 15.01 -2.56
N SER A 163 -33.94 15.46 -2.53
CA SER A 163 -34.93 15.19 -1.48
C SER A 163 -35.54 13.78 -1.55
N ASP A 164 -35.39 13.09 -2.67
CA ASP A 164 -35.88 11.73 -2.79
C ASP A 164 -35.06 10.77 -1.93
N SER A 165 -35.77 9.99 -1.11
CA SER A 165 -35.22 8.93 -0.28
C SER A 165 -34.33 7.93 -1.04
N ALA A 166 -34.57 7.74 -2.34
CA ALA A 166 -33.85 6.79 -3.17
C ALA A 166 -32.58 7.37 -3.85
N THR A 167 -32.41 8.69 -3.88
CA THR A 167 -31.21 9.36 -4.43
C THR A 167 -29.95 9.00 -3.63
N MET A 168 -30.02 8.97 -2.30
CA MET A 168 -28.86 8.65 -1.46
C MET A 168 -28.39 7.19 -1.59
N PRO A 169 -29.27 6.17 -1.51
CA PRO A 169 -28.91 4.78 -1.83
C PRO A 169 -28.30 4.61 -3.23
N PHE A 170 -28.82 5.32 -4.23
CA PHE A 170 -28.28 5.28 -5.59
C PHE A 170 -26.84 5.83 -5.66
N LEU A 171 -26.58 7.01 -5.09
CA LEU A 171 -25.24 7.59 -5.02
C LEU A 171 -24.27 6.71 -4.22
N LEU A 172 -24.75 6.08 -3.14
CA LEU A 172 -23.95 5.14 -2.36
C LEU A 172 -23.59 3.90 -3.18
N SER A 173 -24.52 3.35 -3.97
CA SER A 173 -24.26 2.20 -4.85
C SER A 173 -23.15 2.51 -5.86
N PHE A 174 -23.12 3.74 -6.37
CA PHE A 174 -22.09 4.24 -7.28
C PHE A 174 -20.72 4.35 -6.61
N PHE A 175 -20.70 4.87 -5.38
CA PHE A 175 -19.48 4.91 -4.59
C PHE A 175 -18.92 3.51 -4.33
N VAL A 176 -19.79 2.56 -3.95
CA VAL A 176 -19.41 1.16 -3.73
C VAL A 176 -18.89 0.52 -5.01
N LEU A 177 -19.57 0.70 -6.15
CA LEU A 177 -19.13 0.17 -7.43
C LEU A 177 -17.76 0.72 -7.83
N SER A 178 -17.56 2.04 -7.69
CA SER A 178 -16.27 2.68 -7.96
C SER A 178 -15.18 2.14 -7.06
N TRP A 179 -15.47 1.95 -5.77
CA TRP A 179 -14.54 1.37 -4.80
C TRP A 179 -14.11 -0.04 -5.22
N LEU A 180 -15.06 -0.89 -5.61
CA LEU A 180 -14.79 -2.26 -6.05
C LEU A 180 -13.91 -2.29 -7.32
N LEU A 181 -14.28 -1.51 -8.36
CA LEU A 181 -13.54 -1.44 -9.62
C LEU A 181 -12.11 -0.91 -9.41
N THR A 182 -11.98 0.14 -8.61
CA THR A 182 -10.67 0.71 -8.24
C THR A 182 -9.84 -0.33 -7.49
N GLY A 183 -10.45 -1.07 -6.56
CA GLY A 183 -9.80 -2.11 -5.77
C GLY A 183 -9.16 -3.19 -6.65
N ILE A 184 -9.86 -3.69 -7.66
CA ILE A 184 -9.33 -4.72 -8.57
C ILE A 184 -8.07 -4.24 -9.29
N ILE A 185 -8.12 -3.03 -9.87
CA ILE A 185 -6.99 -2.44 -10.60
C ILE A 185 -5.82 -2.18 -9.66
N MET A 186 -6.10 -1.59 -8.50
CA MET A 186 -5.07 -1.23 -7.52
C MET A 186 -4.44 -2.45 -6.84
N ASN A 187 -5.16 -3.56 -6.69
CA ASN A 187 -4.59 -4.80 -6.17
C ASN A 187 -3.57 -5.39 -7.14
N ARG A 188 -3.85 -5.35 -8.45
CA ARG A 188 -2.85 -5.74 -9.46
C ARG A 188 -1.62 -4.84 -9.42
N TYR A 189 -1.83 -3.53 -9.31
CA TYR A 189 -0.72 -2.57 -9.19
C TYR A 189 0.13 -2.84 -7.94
N SER A 190 -0.52 -3.12 -6.80
CA SER A 190 0.13 -3.49 -5.54
C SER A 190 1.01 -4.73 -5.69
N ARG A 191 0.53 -5.78 -6.36
CA ARG A 191 1.34 -6.99 -6.59
C ARG A 191 2.60 -6.72 -7.40
N LEU A 192 2.53 -5.83 -8.39
CA LEU A 192 3.71 -5.44 -9.17
C LEU A 192 4.73 -4.67 -8.32
N THR A 193 4.27 -3.83 -7.37
CA THR A 193 5.18 -3.13 -6.46
C THR A 193 5.85 -4.09 -5.48
N GLU A 194 5.16 -5.14 -5.03
CA GLU A 194 5.73 -6.20 -4.18
C GLU A 194 6.88 -6.95 -4.87
N TYR A 195 6.70 -7.39 -6.12
CA TYR A 195 7.77 -8.05 -6.87
C TYR A 195 9.00 -7.16 -7.07
N ARG A 196 8.77 -5.86 -7.32
CA ARG A 196 9.87 -4.88 -7.44
C ARG A 196 10.60 -4.69 -6.11
N ALA A 197 9.87 -4.67 -5.00
CA ALA A 197 10.45 -4.58 -3.66
C ALA A 197 11.25 -5.86 -3.31
N ASP A 198 10.76 -7.03 -3.70
CA ASP A 198 11.46 -8.31 -3.54
C ASP A 198 12.78 -8.34 -4.34
N GLU A 199 12.73 -8.01 -5.62
CA GLU A 199 13.95 -7.90 -6.44
C GLU A 199 14.93 -6.89 -5.87
N PHE A 200 14.44 -5.75 -5.41
CA PHE A 200 15.28 -4.73 -4.79
C PHE A 200 15.96 -5.27 -3.53
N ALA A 201 15.22 -5.90 -2.63
CA ALA A 201 15.75 -6.50 -1.42
C ALA A 201 16.84 -7.55 -1.74
N LEU A 202 16.59 -8.40 -2.73
CA LEU A 202 17.56 -9.41 -3.18
C LEU A 202 18.81 -8.78 -3.77
N ARG A 203 18.70 -7.75 -4.62
CA ARG A 203 19.85 -7.02 -5.19
C ARG A 203 20.71 -6.36 -4.12
N GLN A 204 20.08 -5.80 -3.10
CA GLN A 204 20.78 -5.00 -2.09
C GLN A 204 21.40 -5.86 -0.98
N THR A 205 20.82 -7.03 -0.69
CA THR A 205 21.30 -7.92 0.37
C THR A 205 22.11 -9.09 -0.16
N GLY A 206 21.80 -9.60 -1.36
CA GLY A 206 22.35 -10.86 -1.89
C GLY A 206 21.88 -12.11 -1.14
N LYS A 207 20.91 -12.00 -0.20
CA LYS A 207 20.56 -13.06 0.75
C LYS A 207 19.35 -13.89 0.30
N HIS A 208 19.48 -14.60 -0.83
CA HIS A 208 18.40 -15.41 -1.40
C HIS A 208 17.86 -16.49 -0.44
N LEU A 209 18.73 -17.19 0.28
CA LEU A 209 18.31 -18.22 1.25
C LEU A 209 17.54 -17.61 2.43
N ALA A 210 17.98 -16.45 2.94
CA ALA A 210 17.28 -15.76 4.02
C ALA A 210 15.91 -15.23 3.57
N PHE A 211 15.80 -14.75 2.32
CA PHE A 211 14.52 -14.37 1.72
C PHE A 211 13.55 -15.55 1.67
N LYS A 212 13.98 -16.70 1.14
CA LYS A 212 13.14 -17.90 1.06
C LYS A 212 12.70 -18.39 2.45
N SER A 213 13.63 -18.44 3.40
CA SER A 213 13.34 -18.82 4.79
C SER A 213 12.33 -17.86 5.43
N THR A 214 12.51 -16.55 5.24
CA THR A 214 11.58 -15.52 5.70
C THR A 214 10.16 -15.75 5.17
N MET A 215 10.05 -15.94 3.85
CA MET A 215 8.76 -16.14 3.19
C MET A 215 8.03 -17.38 3.74
N VAL A 216 8.73 -18.49 3.93
CA VAL A 216 8.18 -19.70 4.53
C VAL A 216 7.75 -19.47 5.97
N LYS A 217 8.57 -18.78 6.79
CA LYS A 217 8.22 -18.46 8.18
C LYS A 217 6.97 -17.58 8.26
N LEU A 218 6.89 -16.52 7.45
CA LEU A 218 5.72 -15.65 7.40
C LEU A 218 4.47 -16.40 6.96
N ALA A 219 4.60 -17.32 6.00
CA ALA A 219 3.50 -18.16 5.55
C ALA A 219 2.98 -19.08 6.66
N ASN A 220 3.88 -19.69 7.43
CA ASN A 220 3.55 -20.54 8.58
C ASN A 220 2.88 -19.74 9.70
N ILE A 221 3.40 -18.54 10.00
CA ILE A 221 2.86 -17.66 11.04
C ILE A 221 1.44 -17.21 10.70
N ASN A 222 1.20 -16.87 9.44
CA ASN A 222 -0.10 -16.36 9.01
C ASN A 222 -1.09 -17.47 8.64
N GLU A 223 -0.67 -18.75 8.66
CA GLU A 223 -1.45 -19.90 8.17
C GLU A 223 -1.92 -19.76 6.70
N ILE A 224 -1.20 -18.98 5.90
CA ILE A 224 -1.61 -18.54 4.54
C ILE A 224 -0.74 -19.19 3.44
N LEU A 225 -0.15 -20.36 3.70
CA LEU A 225 0.82 -21.03 2.82
C LEU A 225 0.43 -21.11 1.33
N ALA A 226 -0.85 -21.16 0.98
CA ALA A 226 -1.28 -21.21 -0.42
C ALA A 226 -2.67 -20.61 -0.64
N HIS A 227 -2.76 -19.28 -0.77
CA HIS A 227 -3.90 -18.67 -1.45
C HIS A 227 -3.46 -18.27 -2.87
N LYS A 228 -4.31 -18.49 -3.87
CA LYS A 228 -4.05 -17.96 -5.23
C LYS A 228 -4.06 -16.44 -5.20
N ASP A 229 -3.30 -15.82 -6.12
CA ASP A 229 -3.10 -14.37 -6.29
C ASP A 229 -4.37 -13.54 -6.61
N GLY A 230 -5.58 -14.03 -6.31
CA GLY A 230 -6.87 -13.50 -6.74
C GLY A 230 -7.11 -12.03 -6.37
N TYR A 231 -7.95 -11.78 -5.37
CA TYR A 231 -8.29 -10.42 -4.95
C TYR A 231 -7.32 -9.84 -3.90
N SER A 232 -6.21 -10.52 -3.62
CA SER A 232 -5.21 -10.06 -2.64
C SER A 232 -4.35 -8.91 -3.17
N SER A 233 -3.97 -7.99 -2.28
CA SER A 233 -3.04 -6.90 -2.56
C SER A 233 -1.58 -7.37 -2.61
N HIS A 234 -1.28 -8.55 -2.07
CA HIS A 234 0.03 -9.18 -2.14
C HIS A 234 -0.03 -10.43 -3.02
N PRO A 235 1.04 -10.74 -3.78
CA PRO A 235 1.16 -12.04 -4.41
C PRO A 235 1.28 -13.12 -3.33
N SER A 236 0.90 -14.33 -3.69
CA SER A 236 1.08 -15.50 -2.84
C SER A 236 2.55 -15.69 -2.51
N ILE A 237 2.80 -16.27 -1.34
CA ILE A 237 4.15 -16.57 -0.90
C ILE A 237 4.88 -17.45 -1.92
N MET A 238 4.18 -18.43 -2.51
CA MET A 238 4.76 -19.28 -3.55
C MET A 238 5.16 -18.49 -4.79
N SER A 239 4.29 -17.59 -5.28
CA SER A 239 4.60 -16.72 -6.42
C SER A 239 5.81 -15.83 -6.14
N ARG A 240 5.97 -15.32 -4.92
CA ARG A 240 7.14 -14.50 -4.52
C ARG A 240 8.43 -15.32 -4.46
N ILE A 241 8.38 -16.53 -3.91
CA ILE A 241 9.54 -17.45 -3.87
C ILE A 241 9.96 -17.82 -5.30
N GLN A 242 9.01 -18.20 -6.15
CA GLN A 242 9.31 -18.54 -7.55
C GLN A 242 9.93 -17.33 -8.29
N HIS A 243 9.35 -16.14 -8.14
CA HIS A 243 9.88 -14.92 -8.75
C HIS A 243 11.31 -14.62 -8.26
N ALA A 244 11.58 -14.80 -6.97
CA ALA A 244 12.92 -14.63 -6.40
C ALA A 244 13.94 -15.64 -6.93
N GLU A 245 13.54 -16.88 -7.17
CA GLU A 245 14.38 -17.93 -7.78
C GLU A 245 14.67 -17.62 -9.26
N GLU A 246 13.66 -17.19 -10.03
CA GLU A 246 13.85 -16.72 -11.40
C GLU A 246 14.74 -15.47 -11.48
N PHE A 247 14.64 -14.57 -10.50
CA PHE A 247 15.50 -13.40 -10.43
C PHE A 247 16.96 -13.79 -10.16
N ALA A 248 17.19 -14.77 -9.27
CA ALA A 248 18.53 -15.28 -8.96
C ALA A 248 19.22 -15.87 -10.20
N THR A 249 18.50 -16.63 -11.03
CA THR A 249 19.07 -17.24 -12.24
C THR A 249 19.40 -16.24 -13.34
N ARG A 250 18.72 -15.09 -13.40
CA ARG A 250 19.00 -14.00 -14.37
C ARG A 250 20.14 -13.08 -13.96
N SER A 251 20.56 -13.13 -12.70
CA SER A 251 21.54 -12.21 -12.10
C SER A 251 22.93 -12.82 -11.96
N ILE A 252 23.11 -14.07 -12.40
CA ILE A 252 24.38 -14.79 -12.57
C ILE A 252 24.83 -14.62 -14.03
#